data_AF-A0AAJ5JZT0-F1
#
_entry.id   AF-A0AAJ5JZT0-F1
#
_cell.length_a   1.000
_cell.length_b   1.000
_cell.length_c   1.000
_cell.angle_alpha   90.00
_cell.angle_beta   90.00
_cell.angle_gamma   90.00
#
_symmetry.space_group_name_H-M   'P 1'
#
loop_
_entity.id
_entity.type
_entity.pdbx_description
1 polymer ?
#
loop_
_entity_poly.entity_id
_entity_poly.type
_entity_poly.pdbx_seq_one_letter_code
_entity_poly.pdbx_strand_id
1 'polypeptide(L)'
;MTVRQLPAGHGDLTRLVRKWGDANTIGQYLDLMDFILDALELPNGDPRLVTSTPRTNGRYSLPLTVGMRYILAFHKSRESAFLILPRHYERGHVLFESTGHFDALTGERDVPPALGFARNLQALQENEQVLQDWAKAARAEISRQSQSTFRRHHKPAVYEAARDTTYRDIVFYQAFNDMEDL
;
A
#
# COMPACT_ATOMS: atom_id res chain seq x y z
N MET A 1 -9.40 31.87 6.28
CA MET A 1 -9.38 30.44 5.95
C MET A 1 -8.13 30.19 5.12
N THR A 2 -7.16 29.46 5.66
CA THR A 2 -5.91 29.12 4.93
C THR A 2 -6.25 28.00 3.94
N VAL A 3 -6.09 28.25 2.65
CA VAL A 3 -6.27 27.21 1.62
C VAL A 3 -5.20 26.15 1.85
N ARG A 4 -5.58 24.95 2.28
CA ARG A 4 -4.65 23.82 2.43
C ARG A 4 -4.08 23.50 1.06
N GLN A 5 -2.75 23.58 0.93
CA GLN A 5 -2.09 23.14 -0.29
C GLN A 5 -2.22 21.62 -0.38
N LEU A 6 -2.78 21.11 -1.50
CA LEU A 6 -2.97 19.68 -1.69
C LEU A 6 -1.63 19.01 -2.06
N PRO A 7 -1.35 17.81 -1.55
CA PRO A 7 -0.10 17.10 -1.83
C PRO A 7 0.05 16.69 -3.30
N ALA A 8 1.30 16.56 -3.75
CA ALA A 8 1.58 16.05 -5.09
C ALA A 8 0.97 14.65 -5.29
N GLY A 9 0.31 14.45 -6.44
CA GLY A 9 -0.40 13.22 -6.76
C GLY A 9 -1.86 13.17 -6.33
N HIS A 10 -2.39 14.24 -5.70
CA HIS A 10 -3.78 14.30 -5.24
C HIS A 10 -4.80 13.93 -6.33
N GLY A 11 -4.74 14.57 -7.51
CA GLY A 11 -5.68 14.28 -8.60
C GLY A 11 -5.59 12.85 -9.15
N ASP A 12 -4.39 12.24 -9.13
CA ASP A 12 -4.21 10.84 -9.52
C ASP A 12 -4.89 9.90 -8.52
N LEU A 13 -4.73 10.18 -7.21
CA LEU A 13 -5.35 9.43 -6.13
C LEU A 13 -6.88 9.57 -6.18
N THR A 14 -7.43 10.79 -6.25
CA THR A 14 -8.89 11.01 -6.32
C THR A 14 -9.51 10.26 -7.50
N ARG A 15 -8.85 10.30 -8.68
CA ARG A 15 -9.30 9.53 -9.86
C ARG A 15 -9.24 8.03 -9.62
N LEU A 16 -8.20 7.52 -8.97
CA LEU A 16 -8.06 6.10 -8.63
C LEU A 16 -9.17 5.66 -7.67
N VAL A 17 -9.43 6.43 -6.60
CA VAL A 17 -10.49 6.16 -5.64
C VAL A 17 -11.86 6.14 -6.31
N ARG A 18 -12.14 7.14 -7.16
CA ARG A 18 -13.38 7.19 -7.96
C ARG A 18 -13.53 5.95 -8.87
N LYS A 19 -12.45 5.52 -9.51
CA LYS A 19 -12.47 4.33 -10.40
C LYS A 19 -12.63 3.02 -9.63
N TRP A 20 -12.17 2.96 -8.39
CA TRP A 20 -12.43 1.79 -7.53
C TRP A 20 -13.89 1.72 -7.09
N GLY A 21 -14.55 2.85 -6.86
CA GLY A 21 -16.00 2.91 -6.67
C GLY A 21 -16.54 2.34 -5.35
N ASP A 22 -15.65 1.90 -4.45
CA ASP A 22 -15.99 1.24 -3.19
C ASP A 22 -15.24 1.91 -2.05
N ALA A 23 -15.84 2.93 -1.42
CA ALA A 23 -15.22 3.69 -0.34
C ALA A 23 -14.81 2.81 0.85
N ASN A 24 -15.57 1.75 1.14
CA ASN A 24 -15.32 0.89 2.30
C ASN A 24 -14.04 0.08 2.10
N THR A 25 -13.91 -0.64 0.98
CA THR A 25 -12.71 -1.44 0.69
C THR A 25 -11.45 -0.58 0.62
N ILE A 26 -11.56 0.64 0.07
CA ILE A 26 -10.44 1.57 -0.02
C ILE A 26 -10.06 2.12 1.35
N GLY A 27 -11.04 2.43 2.19
CA GLY A 27 -10.84 2.84 3.57
C GLY A 27 -10.06 1.78 4.35
N GLN A 28 -10.54 0.53 4.33
CA GLN A 28 -9.86 -0.61 4.97
C GLN A 28 -8.43 -0.80 4.45
N TYR A 29 -8.21 -0.60 3.15
CA TYR A 29 -6.87 -0.66 2.57
C TYR A 29 -5.95 0.48 3.05
N LEU A 30 -6.47 1.71 3.15
CA LEU A 30 -5.72 2.85 3.66
C LEU A 30 -5.45 2.73 5.17
N ASP A 31 -6.31 2.06 5.93
CA ASP A 31 -6.06 1.71 7.34
C ASP A 31 -4.93 0.69 7.48
N LEU A 32 -4.90 -0.34 6.62
CA LEU A 32 -3.77 -1.27 6.55
C LEU A 32 -2.47 -0.55 6.14
N MET A 33 -2.57 0.41 5.22
CA MET A 33 -1.43 1.25 4.84
C MET A 33 -0.95 2.13 6.00
N ASP A 34 -1.88 2.71 6.75
CA ASP A 34 -1.57 3.50 7.95
C ASP A 34 -0.84 2.67 8.99
N PHE A 35 -1.37 1.48 9.30
CA PHE A 35 -0.74 0.52 10.22
C PHE A 35 0.71 0.21 9.81
N ILE A 36 0.94 -0.13 8.53
CA ILE A 36 2.28 -0.53 8.11
C ILE A 36 3.24 0.67 8.02
N LEU A 37 2.75 1.87 7.67
CA LEU A 37 3.54 3.09 7.71
C LEU A 37 3.97 3.43 9.14
N ASP A 38 3.08 3.26 10.11
CA ASP A 38 3.39 3.40 11.53
C ASP A 38 4.50 2.43 11.95
N ALA A 39 4.36 1.16 11.56
CA ALA A 39 5.35 0.14 11.88
C ALA A 39 6.72 0.43 11.24
N LEU A 40 6.75 0.98 10.02
CA LEU A 40 7.99 1.29 9.31
C LEU A 40 8.72 2.52 9.87
N GLU A 41 8.00 3.45 10.50
CA GLU A 41 8.53 4.73 11.03
C GLU A 41 9.31 5.55 9.98
N LEU A 42 8.98 5.39 8.70
CA LEU A 42 9.60 6.12 7.60
C LEU A 42 8.76 7.35 7.24
N PRO A 43 9.33 8.57 7.27
CA PRO A 43 8.58 9.77 6.94
C PRO A 43 8.21 9.83 5.44
N ASN A 44 7.21 10.65 5.13
CA ASN A 44 6.87 10.99 3.74
C ASN A 44 8.10 11.60 3.05
N GLY A 45 8.52 11.06 1.91
CA GLY A 45 9.73 11.47 1.21
C GLY A 45 11.04 10.75 1.64
N ASP A 46 10.99 9.79 2.57
CA ASP A 46 12.15 8.92 2.81
C ASP A 46 12.59 8.24 1.49
N PRO A 47 13.88 8.24 1.13
CA PRO A 47 14.34 7.73 -0.16
C PRO A 47 14.07 6.22 -0.34
N ARG A 48 13.81 5.47 0.72
CA ARG A 48 13.51 4.03 0.68
C ARG A 48 12.03 3.77 0.46
N LEU A 49 11.15 4.70 0.83
CA LEU A 49 9.71 4.53 0.81
C LEU A 49 9.09 5.13 -0.45
N VAL A 50 8.23 4.37 -1.13
CA VAL A 50 7.48 4.83 -2.30
C VAL A 50 6.05 4.34 -2.23
N THR A 51 5.13 5.26 -2.01
CA THR A 51 3.71 5.11 -2.37
C THR A 51 3.48 5.59 -3.79
N SER A 52 2.66 4.90 -4.59
CA SER A 52 2.40 5.33 -5.98
C SER A 52 1.01 4.91 -6.48
N THR A 53 0.61 5.42 -7.65
CA THR A 53 -0.70 5.15 -8.29
C THR A 53 -0.52 4.66 -9.73
N PRO A 54 0.23 3.58 -9.99
CA PRO A 54 0.54 3.14 -11.33
C PRO A 54 -0.72 2.69 -12.08
N ARG A 55 -0.73 2.98 -13.39
CA ARG A 55 -1.75 2.55 -14.34
C ARG A 55 -1.09 1.70 -15.42
N THR A 56 -1.24 0.38 -15.34
CA THR A 56 -0.65 -0.55 -16.31
C THR A 56 -1.75 -1.30 -17.02
N ASN A 57 -1.85 -1.16 -18.35
CA ASN A 57 -2.85 -1.84 -19.18
C ASN A 57 -4.29 -1.67 -18.65
N GLY A 58 -4.63 -0.45 -18.22
CA GLY A 58 -5.95 -0.13 -17.67
C GLY A 58 -6.19 -0.62 -16.23
N ARG A 59 -5.22 -1.31 -15.61
CA ARG A 59 -5.30 -1.77 -14.22
C ARG A 59 -4.72 -0.73 -13.28
N TYR A 60 -5.51 -0.35 -12.29
CA TYR A 60 -5.12 0.56 -11.23
C TYR A 60 -4.66 -0.23 -10.01
N SER A 61 -3.56 0.21 -9.40
CA SER A 61 -3.08 -0.29 -8.12
C SER A 61 -2.53 0.84 -7.27
N LEU A 62 -2.41 0.59 -5.96
CA LEU A 62 -1.98 1.58 -4.98
C LEU A 62 -0.81 1.05 -4.13
N PRO A 63 0.33 0.67 -4.72
CA PRO A 63 1.40 0.01 -3.98
C PRO A 63 2.13 0.96 -3.02
N LEU A 64 2.49 0.40 -1.86
CA LEU A 64 3.52 0.90 -0.95
C LEU A 64 4.74 -0.01 -1.11
N THR A 65 5.88 0.60 -1.41
CA THR A 65 7.14 -0.07 -1.72
C THR A 65 8.20 0.40 -0.74
N VAL A 66 9.03 -0.53 -0.25
CA VAL A 66 10.26 -0.22 0.49
C VAL A 66 11.43 -0.83 -0.26
N GLY A 67 12.44 -0.02 -0.59
CA GLY A 67 13.53 -0.43 -1.47
C GLY A 67 12.99 -0.85 -2.84
N MET A 68 13.12 -2.13 -3.17
CA MET A 68 12.68 -2.71 -4.45
C MET A 68 11.49 -3.66 -4.32
N ARG A 69 10.87 -3.80 -3.14
CA ARG A 69 9.78 -4.75 -2.90
C ARG A 69 8.50 -4.05 -2.50
N TYR A 70 7.38 -4.55 -3.02
CA TYR A 70 6.07 -4.17 -2.53
C TYR A 70 5.90 -4.67 -1.11
N ILE A 71 5.53 -3.76 -0.23
CA ILE A 71 5.14 -4.05 1.15
C ILE A 71 3.64 -4.35 1.23
N LEU A 72 2.89 -3.55 0.49
CA LEU A 72 1.44 -3.60 0.37
C LEU A 72 1.09 -3.21 -1.06
N ALA A 73 0.15 -3.89 -1.70
CA ALA A 73 -0.43 -3.41 -2.95
C ALA A 73 -1.86 -3.91 -3.14
N PHE A 74 -2.81 -3.03 -3.40
CA PHE A 74 -4.14 -3.45 -3.83
C PHE A 74 -4.24 -3.52 -5.35
N HIS A 75 -4.82 -4.59 -5.86
CA HIS A 75 -5.12 -4.75 -7.28
C HIS A 75 -6.62 -4.87 -7.51
N LYS A 76 -7.28 -3.87 -8.12
CA LYS A 76 -8.75 -3.89 -8.28
C LYS A 76 -9.25 -5.13 -8.99
N SER A 77 -8.57 -5.55 -10.05
CA SER A 77 -9.02 -6.68 -10.86
C SER A 77 -8.97 -8.01 -10.11
N ARG A 78 -8.24 -8.09 -9.00
CA ARG A 78 -8.19 -9.27 -8.12
C ARG A 78 -9.06 -9.10 -6.88
N GLU A 79 -9.40 -7.85 -6.54
CA GLU A 79 -10.05 -7.48 -5.28
C GLU A 79 -9.30 -8.00 -4.05
N SER A 80 -7.97 -8.08 -4.16
CA SER A 80 -7.10 -8.59 -3.10
C SER A 80 -5.95 -7.62 -2.85
N ALA A 81 -5.57 -7.52 -1.57
CA ALA A 81 -4.33 -6.89 -1.14
C ALA A 81 -3.18 -7.90 -1.18
N PHE A 82 -2.08 -7.50 -1.79
CA PHE A 82 -0.78 -8.14 -1.71
C PHE A 82 -0.07 -7.71 -0.43
N LEU A 83 0.54 -8.65 0.28
CA LEU A 83 1.38 -8.41 1.45
C LEU A 83 2.68 -9.23 1.35
N ILE A 84 3.77 -8.67 1.89
CA ILE A 84 4.98 -9.42 2.24
C ILE A 84 4.76 -10.09 3.59
N LEU A 85 5.27 -11.30 3.74
CA LEU A 85 5.12 -12.09 4.96
C LEU A 85 6.46 -12.75 5.34
N PRO A 86 6.64 -13.13 6.61
CA PRO A 86 7.74 -14.00 7.01
C PRO A 86 7.72 -15.32 6.22
N ARG A 87 8.90 -15.91 6.02
CA ARG A 87 9.06 -17.08 5.12
C ARG A 87 8.16 -18.26 5.45
N HIS A 88 7.82 -18.47 6.72
CA HIS A 88 6.98 -19.59 7.14
C HIS A 88 5.55 -19.55 6.58
N TYR A 89 5.08 -18.39 6.09
CA TYR A 89 3.80 -18.26 5.38
C TYR A 89 3.81 -18.79 3.95
N GLU A 90 4.97 -19.15 3.38
CA GLU A 90 5.07 -19.60 1.97
C GLU A 90 4.11 -20.75 1.64
N ARG A 91 3.81 -21.60 2.63
CA ARG A 91 3.03 -22.84 2.49
C ARG A 91 1.53 -22.66 2.73
N GLY A 92 1.08 -21.42 2.91
CA GLY A 92 -0.33 -21.09 3.08
C GLY A 92 -0.67 -20.61 4.47
N HIS A 93 -1.79 -19.90 4.57
CA HIS A 93 -2.44 -19.49 5.80
C HIS A 93 -3.90 -19.19 5.49
N VAL A 94 -4.80 -19.44 6.43
CA VAL A 94 -6.26 -19.38 6.22
C VAL A 94 -6.77 -18.01 5.75
N LEU A 95 -6.05 -16.92 6.06
CA LEU A 95 -6.41 -15.56 5.65
C LEU A 95 -6.01 -15.21 4.21
N PHE A 96 -5.17 -16.01 3.55
CA PHE A 96 -4.68 -15.70 2.21
C PHE A 96 -5.28 -16.65 1.18
N GLU A 97 -5.80 -16.09 0.09
CA GLU A 97 -6.31 -16.87 -1.05
C GLU A 97 -5.19 -17.64 -1.76
N SER A 98 -3.98 -17.08 -1.70
CA SER A 98 -2.76 -17.70 -2.18
C SER A 98 -1.57 -17.11 -1.45
N THR A 99 -0.55 -17.95 -1.25
CA THR A 99 0.75 -17.56 -0.75
C THR A 99 1.83 -17.99 -1.74
N GLY A 100 3.00 -17.39 -1.59
CA GLY A 100 4.17 -17.78 -2.36
C GLY A 100 5.40 -17.13 -1.78
N HIS A 101 6.37 -16.89 -2.65
CA HIS A 101 7.55 -16.14 -2.28
C HIS A 101 8.01 -15.27 -3.43
N PHE A 102 8.79 -14.26 -3.06
CA PHE A 102 9.55 -13.52 -4.04
C PHE A 102 10.81 -14.28 -4.44
N ASP A 103 11.26 -14.01 -5.66
CA ASP A 103 12.63 -14.33 -6.07
C ASP A 103 13.66 -13.47 -5.34
N ALA A 104 14.90 -13.96 -5.31
CA ALA A 104 16.03 -13.15 -4.88
C ALA A 104 16.35 -12.10 -5.93
N LEU A 105 16.55 -10.85 -5.52
CA LEU A 105 17.05 -9.83 -6.42
C LEU A 105 18.55 -10.05 -6.69
N THR A 106 19.04 -9.56 -7.82
CA THR A 106 20.45 -9.68 -8.19
C THR A 106 21.35 -9.14 -7.08
N GLY A 107 22.21 -10.00 -6.52
CA GLY A 107 23.16 -9.64 -5.47
C GLY A 107 22.63 -9.77 -4.04
N GLU A 108 21.35 -10.10 -3.83
CA GLU A 108 20.83 -10.43 -2.50
C GLU A 108 21.36 -11.79 -2.02
N ARG A 109 21.80 -11.83 -0.76
CA ARG A 109 22.25 -13.06 -0.10
C ARG A 109 21.21 -13.61 0.88
N ASP A 110 20.37 -12.73 1.41
CA ASP A 110 19.34 -13.10 2.37
C ASP A 110 18.16 -13.77 1.67
N VAL A 111 17.53 -14.72 2.37
CA VAL A 111 16.33 -15.39 1.87
C VAL A 111 15.21 -14.37 1.64
N PRO A 112 14.57 -14.36 0.46
CA PRO A 112 13.44 -13.49 0.17
C PRO A 112 12.23 -13.79 1.08
N PRO A 113 11.47 -12.76 1.48
CA PRO A 113 10.21 -12.94 2.19
C PRO A 113 9.20 -13.77 1.39
N ALA A 114 8.24 -14.34 2.13
CA ALA A 114 7.02 -14.87 1.53
C ALA A 114 6.13 -13.71 1.05
N LEU A 115 5.08 -14.05 0.31
CA LEU A 115 4.03 -13.13 -0.09
C LEU A 115 2.67 -13.78 0.07
N GLY A 116 1.63 -12.98 0.28
CA GLY A 116 0.25 -13.42 0.39
C GLY A 116 -0.72 -12.46 -0.28
N PHE A 117 -1.84 -13.00 -0.76
CA PHE A 117 -2.96 -12.22 -1.27
C PHE A 117 -4.18 -12.39 -0.36
N ALA A 118 -4.67 -11.29 0.22
CA ALA A 118 -5.82 -11.26 1.12
C ALA A 118 -7.01 -10.54 0.46
N ARG A 119 -8.14 -11.23 0.34
CA ARG A 119 -9.40 -10.64 -0.15
C ARG A 119 -10.22 -10.01 0.97
N ASN A 120 -10.28 -10.68 2.12
CA ASN A 120 -11.01 -10.19 3.30
C ASN A 120 -10.10 -9.28 4.14
N LEU A 121 -10.10 -7.98 3.83
CA LEU A 121 -9.28 -7.00 4.55
C LEU A 121 -9.68 -6.84 6.01
N GLN A 122 -10.98 -6.97 6.32
CA GLN A 122 -11.46 -6.91 7.71
C GLN A 122 -10.89 -8.06 8.55
N ALA A 123 -10.99 -9.31 8.08
CA ALA A 123 -10.42 -10.46 8.81
C ALA A 123 -8.90 -10.37 8.97
N LEU A 124 -8.21 -9.70 8.03
CA LEU A 124 -6.79 -9.40 8.15
C LEU A 124 -6.53 -8.35 9.24
N GLN A 125 -7.32 -7.28 9.31
CA GLN A 125 -7.23 -6.24 10.35
C GLN A 125 -7.51 -6.79 11.76
N GLU A 126 -8.37 -7.81 11.88
CA GLU A 126 -8.70 -8.45 13.15
C GLU A 126 -7.67 -9.49 13.61
N ASN A 127 -6.69 -9.85 12.76
CA ASN A 127 -5.68 -10.86 13.10
C ASN A 127 -4.35 -10.24 13.54
N GLU A 128 -4.22 -10.00 14.84
CA GLU A 128 -3.03 -9.37 15.43
C GLU A 128 -1.71 -10.09 15.11
N GLN A 129 -1.71 -11.43 15.13
CA GLN A 129 -0.50 -12.21 14.85
C GLN A 129 0.01 -11.95 13.43
N VAL A 130 -0.89 -12.00 12.44
CA VAL A 130 -0.53 -11.73 11.04
C VAL A 130 -0.08 -10.27 10.86
N LEU A 131 -0.71 -9.32 11.53
CA LEU A 131 -0.28 -7.92 11.50
C LEU A 131 1.12 -7.72 12.07
N GLN A 132 1.44 -8.36 13.20
CA GLN A 132 2.77 -8.31 13.80
C GLN A 132 3.83 -8.96 12.91
N ASP A 133 3.52 -10.12 12.34
CA ASP A 133 4.40 -10.84 11.43
C ASP A 133 4.65 -10.06 10.13
N TRP A 134 3.61 -9.44 9.59
CA TRP A 134 3.71 -8.54 8.44
C TRP A 134 4.59 -7.32 8.75
N ALA A 135 4.37 -6.65 9.87
CA ALA A 135 5.20 -5.53 10.30
C ALA A 135 6.68 -5.91 10.45
N LYS A 136 6.96 -7.08 11.05
CA LYS A 136 8.32 -7.60 11.16
C LYS A 136 8.97 -7.85 9.80
N ALA A 137 8.23 -8.45 8.87
CA ALA A 137 8.73 -8.69 7.52
C ALA A 137 8.98 -7.38 6.77
N ALA A 138 8.07 -6.41 6.87
CA ALA A 138 8.22 -5.10 6.25
C ALA A 138 9.44 -4.32 6.79
N ARG A 139 9.66 -4.32 8.11
CA ARG A 139 10.83 -3.69 8.74
C ARG A 139 12.16 -4.27 8.25
N ALA A 140 12.21 -5.59 8.03
CA ALA A 140 13.41 -6.24 7.51
C ALA A 140 13.83 -5.72 6.12
N GLU A 141 12.88 -5.17 5.34
CA GLU A 141 13.17 -4.59 4.04
C GLU A 141 13.85 -3.21 4.12
N ILE A 142 13.69 -2.48 5.23
CA ILE A 142 14.27 -1.14 5.41
C ILE A 142 15.81 -1.20 5.34
N SER A 143 16.43 -2.23 5.90
CA SER A 143 17.88 -2.38 5.97
C SER A 143 18.50 -2.94 4.69
N ARG A 144 17.70 -3.50 3.76
CA ARG A 144 18.23 -4.14 2.56
C ARG A 144 18.74 -3.16 1.52
N GLN A 145 18.20 -1.94 1.49
CA GLN A 145 18.54 -0.93 0.49
C GLN A 145 18.49 0.48 1.07
N SER A 146 19.43 1.33 0.63
CA SER A 146 19.50 2.74 1.05
C SER A 146 18.50 3.65 0.31
N GLN A 147 17.96 3.21 -0.82
CA GLN A 147 17.00 3.96 -1.63
C GLN A 147 16.19 3.03 -2.55
N SER A 148 14.97 3.45 -2.89
CA SER A 148 14.16 2.80 -3.90
C SER A 148 14.54 3.24 -5.32
N THR A 149 14.55 2.30 -6.26
CA THR A 149 14.64 2.60 -7.70
C THR A 149 13.34 3.23 -8.24
N PHE A 150 12.25 3.15 -7.48
CA PHE A 150 10.94 3.68 -7.86
C PHE A 150 10.67 5.11 -7.35
N ARG A 151 11.62 5.77 -6.67
CA ARG A 151 11.44 7.11 -6.06
C ARG A 151 10.76 8.15 -6.94
N ARG A 152 11.09 8.18 -8.23
CA ARG A 152 10.48 9.11 -9.21
C ARG A 152 8.97 8.95 -9.36
N HIS A 153 8.41 7.82 -8.91
CA HIS A 153 6.99 7.51 -8.95
C HIS A 153 6.28 7.79 -7.63
N HIS A 154 6.99 8.29 -6.62
CA HIS A 154 6.41 8.57 -5.32
C HIS A 154 5.30 9.62 -5.42
N LYS A 155 4.18 9.34 -4.75
CA LYS A 155 3.00 10.19 -4.67
C LYS A 155 2.73 10.51 -3.19
N PRO A 156 3.20 11.67 -2.69
CA PRO A 156 2.97 12.10 -1.30
C PRO A 156 1.50 12.05 -0.88
N ALA A 157 0.56 12.35 -1.80
CA ALA A 157 -0.87 12.25 -1.53
C ALA A 157 -1.33 10.87 -1.04
N VAL A 158 -0.73 9.78 -1.52
CA VAL A 158 -1.12 8.43 -1.09
C VAL A 158 -0.69 8.17 0.34
N TYR A 159 0.53 8.59 0.70
CA TYR A 159 1.04 8.50 2.06
C TYR A 159 0.14 9.32 3.01
N GLU A 160 -0.17 10.56 2.61
CA GLU A 160 -0.98 11.46 3.42
C GLU A 160 -2.42 10.96 3.57
N ALA A 161 -3.02 10.38 2.53
CA ALA A 161 -4.35 9.79 2.64
C ALA A 161 -4.40 8.56 3.57
N ALA A 162 -3.28 7.84 3.74
CA ALA A 162 -3.18 6.82 4.76
C ALA A 162 -3.10 7.44 6.17
N ARG A 163 -2.19 8.40 6.39
CA ARG A 163 -1.87 8.94 7.73
C ARG A 163 -2.82 10.02 8.28
N ASP A 164 -3.50 10.78 7.42
CA ASP A 164 -4.35 11.91 7.81
C ASP A 164 -5.79 11.64 7.36
N THR A 165 -6.65 11.32 8.33
CA THR A 165 -8.08 11.06 8.09
C THR A 165 -8.81 12.27 7.53
N THR A 166 -8.45 13.49 7.93
CA THR A 166 -9.06 14.72 7.39
C THR A 166 -8.74 14.88 5.90
N TYR A 167 -7.49 14.61 5.51
CA TYR A 167 -7.12 14.63 4.10
C TYR A 167 -7.76 13.49 3.32
N ARG A 168 -7.85 12.29 3.91
CA ARG A 168 -8.55 11.15 3.33
C ARG A 168 -10.01 11.47 3.04
N ASP A 169 -10.71 12.14 3.96
CA ASP A 169 -12.11 12.55 3.79
C ASP A 169 -12.27 13.52 2.63
N ILE A 170 -11.33 14.46 2.43
CA ILE A 170 -11.32 15.35 1.27
C ILE A 170 -11.21 14.55 -0.03
N VAL A 171 -10.28 13.58 -0.09
CA VAL A 171 -10.09 12.71 -1.27
C VAL A 171 -11.37 11.91 -1.56
N PHE A 172 -12.00 11.34 -0.54
CA PHE A 172 -13.21 10.54 -0.71
C PHE A 172 -14.39 11.42 -1.13
N TYR A 173 -14.58 12.56 -0.48
CA TYR A 173 -15.61 13.52 -0.85
C TYR A 173 -15.49 13.92 -2.33
N GLN A 174 -14.30 14.32 -2.80
CA GLN A 174 -14.11 14.70 -4.20
C GLN A 174 -14.20 13.51 -5.17
N ALA A 175 -13.85 12.30 -4.72
CA ALA A 175 -13.97 11.12 -5.55
C ALA A 175 -15.44 10.75 -5.82
N PHE A 176 -16.31 10.88 -4.81
CA PHE A 176 -17.68 10.37 -4.83
C PHE A 176 -18.78 11.43 -4.93
N ASN A 177 -18.50 12.69 -4.55
CA ASN A 177 -19.50 13.78 -4.47
C ASN A 177 -19.22 14.95 -5.41
N ASP A 178 -18.02 15.12 -5.97
CA ASP A 178 -17.78 16.07 -7.06
C ASP A 178 -18.37 15.50 -8.38
N MET A 179 -19.70 15.40 -8.42
CA MET A 179 -20.51 15.22 -9.61
C MET A 179 -21.10 16.57 -10.04
N GLU A 180 -20.27 17.51 -10.47
CA GLU A 180 -20.69 18.57 -11.39
C GLU A 180 -19.61 18.69 -12.49
N ASP A 181 -20.07 18.76 -13.73
CA ASP A 181 -19.34 18.95 -15.00
C ASP A 181 -18.69 17.72 -15.67
N LEU A 182 -19.55 16.86 -16.25
CA LEU A 182 -19.34 16.28 -17.59
C LEU A 182 -20.58 16.48 -18.45
#